data_AF-A0A519PKA8-F1
#
_entry.id   AF-A0A519PKA8-F1
#
_cell.length_a   1.000
_cell.length_b   1.000
_cell.length_c   1.000
_cell.angle_alpha   90.00
_cell.angle_beta   90.00
_cell.angle_gamma   90.00
#
_symmetry.space_group_name_H-M   'P 1'
#
loop_
_entity.id
_entity.type
_entity.pdbx_description
1 polymer ?
#
loop_
_entity_poly.entity_id
_entity_poly.type
_entity_poly.pdbx_seq_one_letter_code
_entity_poly.pdbx_strand_id
1 'polypeptide(L)'
;MRLAGFVSALALMAAVPALAVAAEPPAAVQAAAPTYTAAQFFETTSYGMANSAGRAFSPDGRSVLITSDATGVLNTYAMPVAGGTATPLTTSTTSAARSVSYFPNDGRILFSQDGGGDELDHIFVRAEDGTVTDATPGENLKAEFMGWAKDGQTFYVMSNGRDPAAFDIVAVDATSYERRIVFQNSGAYQPAALSPDGRWLVLDKALTSANNDLYLADLSNPGEPRLLTQHTGDIAYVAYDFTPDGKAVLIGTDEHGEFTQAYRHDLETGAVTPVIQADWDVMFVTYSPSGRYRVSALNADAKTELTLLDTTTNQAVPLNGLPDGDVGSIRFNADESRIAFTVASDTSPSDVFAADLATGQTTRLTHALNPAIDEDVLVEATIVRYPGEGGVMIPAVLYKPRGASSANPGPAIVLVHGGPGGQTRRGYSAMVQHLVNHGYTVLGANNRGSSGYGKTFFHM
;
A
#
# COMPACT_ATOMS: atom_id res chain seq x y z
N MET A 1 -90.08 37.13 -40.73
CA MET A 1 -90.55 37.60 -39.40
C MET A 1 -89.35 37.56 -38.46
N ARG A 2 -89.07 38.68 -37.78
CA ARG A 2 -87.90 38.92 -36.92
C ARG A 2 -87.93 38.04 -35.67
N LEU A 3 -86.78 37.55 -35.19
CA LEU A 3 -86.15 38.01 -33.94
C LEU A 3 -84.78 37.34 -33.73
N ALA A 4 -83.94 38.05 -32.96
CA ALA A 4 -82.52 37.83 -32.72
C ALA A 4 -82.23 36.84 -31.57
N GLY A 5 -80.99 36.36 -31.49
CA GLY A 5 -80.45 35.64 -30.33
C GLY A 5 -78.93 35.46 -30.44
N PHE A 6 -78.21 36.00 -29.46
CA PHE A 6 -76.77 36.27 -29.43
C PHE A 6 -75.90 35.06 -29.04
N VAL A 7 -74.64 35.18 -29.47
CA VAL A 7 -73.40 34.44 -29.16
C VAL A 7 -73.17 34.16 -27.66
N SER A 8 -72.61 32.99 -27.34
CA SER A 8 -71.48 32.91 -26.38
C SER A 8 -70.73 31.59 -26.48
N ALA A 9 -69.43 31.68 -26.79
CA ALA A 9 -68.49 30.57 -26.85
C ALA A 9 -68.01 30.21 -25.43
N LEU A 10 -68.15 28.94 -25.05
CA LEU A 10 -67.68 28.41 -23.77
C LEU A 10 -66.16 28.16 -23.85
N ALA A 11 -65.39 28.86 -23.02
CA ALA A 11 -63.97 28.57 -22.81
C ALA A 11 -63.81 27.42 -21.79
N LEU A 12 -63.15 26.33 -22.20
CA LEU A 12 -62.72 25.26 -21.30
C LEU A 12 -61.41 25.68 -20.62
N MET A 13 -61.44 25.98 -19.32
CA MET A 13 -60.23 26.03 -18.49
C MET A 13 -59.96 24.63 -17.93
N ALA A 14 -58.84 24.03 -18.31
CA ALA A 14 -58.32 22.81 -17.69
C ALA A 14 -57.62 23.17 -16.37
N ALA A 15 -58.09 22.60 -15.26
CA ALA A 15 -57.44 22.72 -13.96
C ALA A 15 -56.23 21.76 -13.89
N VAL A 16 -55.05 22.31 -13.58
CA VAL A 16 -53.86 21.52 -13.26
C VAL A 16 -53.95 21.11 -11.78
N PRO A 17 -53.80 19.82 -11.42
CA PRO A 17 -53.82 19.41 -10.02
C PRO A 17 -52.52 19.84 -9.34
N ALA A 18 -52.64 20.48 -8.18
CA ALA A 18 -51.51 20.80 -7.31
C ALA A 18 -50.91 19.50 -6.76
N LEU A 19 -49.65 19.21 -7.11
CA LEU A 19 -48.85 18.18 -6.46
C LEU A 19 -48.57 18.63 -5.02
N ALA A 20 -49.25 18.00 -4.06
CA ALA A 20 -48.90 18.12 -2.66
C ALA A 20 -47.53 17.46 -2.44
N VAL A 21 -46.53 18.26 -2.09
CA VAL A 21 -45.23 17.78 -1.62
C VAL A 21 -45.48 17.09 -0.28
N ALA A 22 -45.36 15.77 -0.24
CA ALA A 22 -45.38 15.03 1.02
C ALA A 22 -44.14 15.44 1.81
N ALA A 23 -44.35 16.02 2.99
CA ALA A 23 -43.26 16.31 3.91
C ALA A 23 -42.58 15.00 4.33
N GLU A 24 -41.26 14.93 4.20
CA GLU A 24 -40.47 13.85 4.79
C GLU A 24 -40.80 13.75 6.29
N PRO A 25 -40.97 12.53 6.83
CA PRO A 25 -41.15 12.37 8.26
C PRO A 25 -39.95 12.98 8.99
N PRO A 26 -40.16 13.67 10.13
CA PRO A 26 -39.08 14.26 10.90
C PRO A 26 -38.06 13.18 11.23
N ALA A 27 -36.79 13.42 10.88
CA ALA A 27 -35.70 12.53 11.18
C ALA A 27 -35.75 12.16 12.66
N ALA A 28 -35.79 10.86 12.96
CA ALA A 28 -35.73 10.37 14.33
C ALA A 28 -34.51 11.01 14.99
N VAL A 29 -34.70 11.61 16.17
CA VAL A 29 -33.61 12.20 16.96
C VAL A 29 -32.69 11.05 17.35
N GLN A 30 -31.64 10.86 16.56
CA GLN A 30 -30.59 9.89 16.83
C GLN A 30 -29.93 10.33 18.14
N ALA A 31 -29.84 9.42 19.12
CA ALA A 31 -29.14 9.70 20.36
C ALA A 31 -27.73 10.24 20.02
N ALA A 32 -27.29 11.28 20.73
CA ALA A 32 -25.97 11.85 20.51
C ALA A 32 -24.93 10.73 20.63
N ALA A 33 -24.19 10.48 19.56
CA ALA A 33 -23.10 9.51 19.57
C ALA A 33 -22.09 9.90 20.66
N PRO A 34 -21.47 8.94 21.36
CA PRO A 34 -20.41 9.24 22.31
C PRO A 34 -19.29 10.04 21.63
N THR A 35 -18.79 11.04 22.33
CA THR A 35 -17.63 11.82 21.91
C THR A 35 -16.38 11.34 22.63
N TYR A 36 -15.27 11.14 21.91
CA TYR A 36 -14.00 10.66 22.46
C TYR A 36 -12.91 11.72 22.39
N THR A 37 -12.06 11.79 23.42
CA THR A 37 -10.95 12.73 23.46
C THR A 37 -9.95 12.50 22.33
N ALA A 38 -9.18 13.53 21.97
CA ALA A 38 -8.10 13.38 20.99
C ALA A 38 -7.11 12.28 21.42
N ALA A 39 -6.74 12.23 22.71
CA ALA A 39 -5.85 11.21 23.23
C ALA A 39 -6.33 9.78 22.90
N GLN A 40 -7.63 9.49 23.09
CA GLN A 40 -8.18 8.17 22.75
C GLN A 40 -8.04 7.84 21.26
N PHE A 41 -8.25 8.81 20.36
CA PHE A 41 -8.09 8.59 18.92
C PHE A 41 -6.64 8.35 18.49
N PHE A 42 -5.69 8.98 19.17
CA PHE A 42 -4.25 8.84 18.90
C PHE A 42 -3.59 7.67 19.64
N GLU A 43 -4.21 7.14 20.69
CA GLU A 43 -3.80 5.92 21.41
C GLU A 43 -4.16 4.65 20.61
N THR A 44 -3.67 4.57 19.38
CA THR A 44 -3.75 3.37 18.53
C THR A 44 -2.48 2.54 18.67
N THR A 45 -2.56 1.25 18.35
CA THR A 45 -1.37 0.41 18.15
C THR A 45 -1.10 0.27 16.66
N SER A 46 0.11 0.59 16.22
CA SER A 46 0.55 0.37 14.85
C SER A 46 0.99 -1.08 14.66
N TYR A 47 0.58 -1.66 13.52
CA TYR A 47 1.06 -2.97 13.09
C TYR A 47 1.59 -2.90 11.66
N GLY A 48 2.77 -3.50 11.45
CA GLY A 48 3.35 -3.73 10.14
C GLY A 48 3.75 -5.19 9.98
N MET A 49 4.06 -5.61 8.76
CA MET A 49 4.56 -6.96 8.47
C MET A 49 5.98 -6.90 7.92
N ALA A 50 6.63 -8.07 7.88
CA ALA A 50 7.94 -8.25 7.27
C ALA A 50 8.04 -7.63 5.85
N ASN A 51 9.26 -7.27 5.45
CA ASN A 51 9.59 -6.77 4.11
C ASN A 51 8.98 -7.68 3.00
N SER A 52 8.57 -7.10 1.86
CA SER A 52 7.93 -7.83 0.75
C SER A 52 8.83 -8.84 0.05
N ALA A 53 10.14 -8.58 0.03
CA ALA A 53 11.15 -9.53 -0.44
C ALA A 53 11.53 -10.58 0.63
N GLY A 54 11.01 -10.43 1.85
CA GLY A 54 11.26 -11.30 3.00
C GLY A 54 10.23 -12.41 3.16
N ARG A 55 10.53 -13.33 4.07
CA ARG A 55 9.63 -14.40 4.50
C ARG A 55 8.93 -13.97 5.77
N ALA A 56 7.63 -13.68 5.69
CA ALA A 56 6.87 -13.25 6.85
C ALA A 56 6.45 -14.40 7.76
N PHE A 57 6.26 -15.61 7.23
CA PHE A 57 5.87 -16.77 8.03
C PHE A 57 7.10 -17.46 8.62
N SER A 58 6.96 -17.99 9.84
CA SER A 58 7.91 -18.92 10.42
C SER A 58 8.07 -20.15 9.51
N PRO A 59 9.20 -20.87 9.52
CA PRO A 59 9.40 -22.05 8.65
C PRO A 59 8.33 -23.13 8.81
N ASP A 60 7.74 -23.25 10.00
CA ASP A 60 6.64 -24.18 10.29
C ASP A 60 5.25 -23.62 9.97
N GLY A 61 5.16 -22.37 9.49
CA GLY A 61 3.93 -21.69 9.10
C GLY A 61 2.99 -21.33 10.26
N ARG A 62 3.43 -21.45 11.52
CA ARG A 62 2.57 -21.23 12.70
C ARG A 62 2.49 -19.78 13.14
N SER A 63 3.47 -18.95 12.77
CA SER A 63 3.55 -17.55 13.16
C SER A 63 3.83 -16.63 11.98
N VAL A 64 3.36 -15.39 12.06
CA VAL A 64 3.69 -14.28 11.17
C VAL A 64 4.59 -13.30 11.91
N LEU A 65 5.66 -12.84 11.26
CA LEU A 65 6.55 -11.81 11.74
C LEU A 65 5.91 -10.44 11.55
N ILE A 66 5.64 -9.75 12.66
CA ILE A 66 5.01 -8.43 12.65
C ILE A 66 5.86 -7.41 13.41
N THR A 67 5.74 -6.15 13.02
CA THR A 67 6.26 -5.01 13.77
C THR A 67 5.12 -4.35 14.53
N SER A 68 5.34 -3.96 15.79
CA SER A 68 4.35 -3.22 16.57
C SER A 68 4.99 -2.21 17.51
N ASP A 69 4.31 -1.09 17.74
CA ASP A 69 4.67 -0.07 18.73
C ASP A 69 3.96 -0.22 20.08
N ALA A 70 3.37 -1.39 20.37
CA ALA A 70 2.60 -1.66 21.59
C ALA A 70 3.37 -1.38 22.90
N THR A 71 4.71 -1.34 22.87
CA THR A 71 5.57 -0.98 24.00
C THR A 71 6.03 0.49 24.00
N GLY A 72 5.49 1.32 23.11
CA GLY A 72 5.88 2.72 22.88
C GLY A 72 7.03 2.93 21.88
N VAL A 73 7.72 1.85 21.49
CA VAL A 73 8.77 1.83 20.46
C VAL A 73 8.55 0.60 19.60
N LEU A 74 8.75 0.72 18.28
CA LEU A 74 8.58 -0.38 17.34
C LEU A 74 9.50 -1.54 17.70
N ASN A 75 8.92 -2.72 17.81
CA ASN A 75 9.61 -3.99 18.03
C ASN A 75 9.07 -5.07 17.09
N THR A 76 9.86 -6.11 16.91
CA THR A 76 9.49 -7.29 16.13
C THR A 76 8.90 -8.38 17.02
N TYR A 77 7.81 -8.99 16.56
CA TYR A 77 7.05 -10.02 17.27
C TYR A 77 6.72 -11.19 16.36
N ALA A 78 6.60 -12.39 16.95
CA ALA A 78 5.96 -13.54 16.33
C ALA A 78 4.48 -13.56 16.72
N MET A 79 3.59 -13.35 15.74
CA MET A 79 2.13 -13.41 15.91
C MET A 79 1.61 -14.79 15.50
N PRO A 80 0.97 -15.57 16.40
CA PRO A 80 0.38 -16.86 16.03
C PRO A 80 -0.69 -16.71 14.95
N VAL A 81 -0.63 -17.51 13.89
CA VAL A 81 -1.62 -17.50 12.79
C VAL A 81 -3.01 -17.95 13.27
N ALA A 82 -3.08 -18.70 14.37
CA ALA A 82 -4.33 -19.09 15.01
C ALA A 82 -4.96 -17.97 15.87
N GLY A 83 -4.32 -16.80 15.95
CA GLY A 83 -4.66 -15.74 16.91
C GLY A 83 -4.07 -15.98 18.30
N GLY A 84 -4.21 -14.97 19.17
CA GLY A 84 -3.67 -14.99 20.54
C GLY A 84 -2.60 -13.93 20.76
N THR A 85 -1.81 -14.09 21.81
CA THR A 85 -0.79 -13.11 22.21
C THR A 85 0.48 -13.23 21.35
N ALA A 86 0.94 -12.12 20.79
CA ALA A 86 2.20 -12.05 20.08
C ALA A 86 3.39 -12.23 21.03
N THR A 87 4.41 -12.99 20.62
CA THR A 87 5.64 -13.19 21.38
C THR A 87 6.68 -12.15 20.96
N PRO A 88 7.23 -11.32 21.86
CA PRO A 88 8.27 -10.37 21.51
C PRO A 88 9.55 -11.08 21.10
N LEU A 89 10.13 -10.69 19.97
CA LEU A 89 11.44 -11.15 19.50
C LEU A 89 12.51 -10.10 19.78
N THR A 90 12.15 -8.82 19.78
CA THR A 90 12.98 -7.72 20.25
C THR A 90 12.30 -6.98 21.40
N THR A 91 13.07 -6.28 22.23
CA THR A 91 12.57 -5.52 23.40
C THR A 91 13.23 -4.16 23.53
N SER A 92 13.48 -3.49 22.40
CA SER A 92 14.07 -2.17 22.37
C SER A 92 13.15 -1.14 23.04
N THR A 93 13.75 -0.24 23.82
CA THR A 93 13.07 0.89 24.47
C THR A 93 13.49 2.24 23.89
N THR A 94 14.36 2.26 22.87
CA THR A 94 14.93 3.48 22.31
C THR A 94 14.87 3.52 20.78
N SER A 95 15.38 2.49 20.11
CA SER A 95 15.47 2.45 18.65
C SER A 95 14.43 1.51 18.04
N ALA A 96 13.81 1.90 16.94
CA ALA A 96 12.80 1.10 16.26
C ALA A 96 13.40 -0.17 15.67
N ALA A 97 12.94 -1.35 16.10
CA ALA A 97 13.29 -2.64 15.52
C ALA A 97 12.15 -3.14 14.62
N ARG A 98 12.36 -3.11 13.30
CA ARG A 98 11.35 -3.45 12.28
C ARG A 98 11.59 -4.83 11.70
N SER A 99 10.52 -5.56 11.45
CA SER A 99 10.56 -6.93 10.93
C SER A 99 11.03 -6.96 9.48
N VAL A 100 12.04 -7.79 9.19
CA VAL A 100 12.55 -7.96 7.81
C VAL A 100 12.17 -9.32 7.26
N SER A 101 12.56 -10.42 7.91
CA SER A 101 12.30 -11.78 7.38
C SER A 101 12.57 -12.86 8.42
N TYR A 102 11.87 -13.99 8.38
CA TYR A 102 12.41 -15.25 8.90
C TYR A 102 13.52 -15.78 7.98
N PHE A 103 14.43 -16.59 8.55
CA PHE A 103 15.31 -17.42 7.76
C PHE A 103 14.50 -18.54 7.08
N PRO A 104 14.93 -19.04 5.91
CA PRO A 104 14.13 -20.01 5.15
C PRO A 104 13.88 -21.34 5.86
N ASN A 105 14.84 -21.79 6.68
CA ASN A 105 14.89 -23.17 7.18
C ASN A 105 14.90 -23.29 8.71
N ASP A 106 14.97 -22.18 9.43
CA ASP A 106 15.11 -22.16 10.89
C ASP A 106 14.45 -20.91 11.51
N GLY A 107 14.37 -20.88 12.84
CA GLY A 107 13.65 -19.85 13.60
C GLY A 107 14.38 -18.52 13.73
N ARG A 108 15.55 -18.35 13.08
CA ARG A 108 16.24 -17.06 13.07
C ARG A 108 15.42 -16.02 12.33
N ILE A 109 15.60 -14.76 12.71
CA ILE A 109 14.98 -13.62 12.01
C ILE A 109 16.02 -12.57 11.63
N LEU A 110 15.70 -11.85 10.55
CA LEU A 110 16.25 -10.56 10.22
C LEU A 110 15.31 -9.47 10.72
N PHE A 111 15.87 -8.42 11.31
CA PHE A 111 15.18 -7.18 11.61
C PHE A 111 16.08 -5.98 11.27
N SER A 112 15.48 -4.84 10.93
CA SER A 112 16.21 -3.59 10.74
C SER A 112 16.10 -2.73 11.98
N GLN A 113 17.18 -2.00 12.31
CA GLN A 113 17.19 -1.06 13.42
C GLN A 113 18.23 0.03 13.17
N ASP A 114 17.91 1.25 13.59
CA ASP A 114 18.77 2.43 13.51
C ASP A 114 19.40 2.79 14.87
N GLY A 115 20.24 3.83 14.86
CA GLY A 115 20.96 4.35 16.03
C GLY A 115 20.16 5.35 16.88
N GLY A 116 18.84 5.25 16.95
CA GLY A 116 18.00 6.17 17.73
C GLY A 116 17.44 7.32 16.88
N GLY A 117 16.90 6.98 15.71
CA GLY A 117 16.29 7.93 14.79
C GLY A 117 17.27 8.64 13.86
N ASP A 118 18.51 8.15 13.71
CA ASP A 118 19.47 8.66 12.73
C ASP A 118 19.18 8.19 11.29
N GLU A 119 18.20 7.30 11.13
CA GLU A 119 17.77 6.68 9.86
C GLU A 119 18.88 5.87 9.15
N LEU A 120 19.98 5.61 9.86
CA LEU A 120 21.09 4.76 9.42
C LEU A 120 20.79 3.31 9.81
N ASP A 121 19.74 2.74 9.20
CA ASP A 121 19.31 1.37 9.48
C ASP A 121 20.41 0.36 9.17
N HIS A 122 20.59 -0.60 10.07
CA HIS A 122 21.39 -1.80 9.87
C HIS A 122 20.47 -3.02 9.81
N ILE A 123 20.96 -4.12 9.22
CA ILE A 123 20.27 -5.41 9.20
C ILE A 123 20.88 -6.31 10.27
N PHE A 124 20.07 -6.70 11.24
CA PHE A 124 20.46 -7.57 12.35
C PHE A 124 19.87 -8.96 12.19
N VAL A 125 20.64 -9.97 12.61
CA VAL A 125 20.17 -11.34 12.78
C VAL A 125 19.91 -11.57 14.26
N ARG A 126 18.74 -12.10 14.59
CA ARG A 126 18.46 -12.70 15.91
C ARG A 126 18.46 -14.21 15.79
N ALA A 127 19.35 -14.86 16.52
CA ALA A 127 19.41 -16.31 16.68
C ALA A 127 18.19 -16.86 17.44
N GLU A 128 17.97 -18.17 17.37
CA GLU A 128 16.86 -18.82 18.10
C GLU A 128 17.01 -18.67 19.62
N ASP A 129 18.25 -18.69 20.13
CA ASP A 129 18.57 -18.47 21.54
C ASP A 129 18.42 -17.00 21.99
N GLY A 130 18.15 -16.08 21.05
CA GLY A 130 18.00 -14.66 21.30
C GLY A 130 19.26 -13.82 21.12
N THR A 131 20.40 -14.44 20.81
CA THR A 131 21.63 -13.70 20.47
C THR A 131 21.42 -12.84 19.24
N VAL A 132 21.84 -11.57 19.31
CA VAL A 132 21.73 -10.62 18.20
C VAL A 132 23.11 -10.38 17.60
N THR A 133 23.20 -10.38 16.28
CA THR A 133 24.41 -10.07 15.50
C THR A 133 24.06 -9.04 14.44
N ASP A 134 24.84 -7.96 14.35
CA ASP A 134 24.76 -7.04 13.22
C ASP A 134 25.34 -7.73 11.98
N ALA A 135 24.51 -7.95 10.95
CA ALA A 135 24.94 -8.56 9.69
C ALA A 135 25.52 -7.51 8.71
N THR A 136 25.40 -6.22 9.04
CA THR A 136 25.90 -5.11 8.24
C THR A 136 26.73 -4.13 9.09
N PRO A 137 27.72 -4.60 9.87
CA PRO A 137 28.43 -3.74 10.81
C PRO A 137 29.29 -2.71 10.08
N GLY A 138 29.37 -1.52 10.68
CA GLY A 138 30.14 -0.36 10.23
C GLY A 138 29.63 0.92 10.90
N GLU A 139 30.20 2.06 10.52
CA GLU A 139 29.78 3.39 10.98
C GLU A 139 29.29 4.22 9.80
N ASN A 140 28.34 5.13 10.04
CA ASN A 140 27.84 6.09 9.05
C ASN A 140 27.34 5.43 7.75
N LEU A 141 26.71 4.26 7.86
CA LEU A 141 26.14 3.54 6.73
C LEU A 141 24.67 3.25 6.95
N LYS A 142 23.96 3.07 5.85
CA LYS A 142 22.62 2.51 5.80
C LYS A 142 22.68 1.19 5.05
N ALA A 143 21.86 0.25 5.47
CA ALA A 143 21.68 -1.06 4.88
C ALA A 143 20.19 -1.41 4.82
N GLU A 144 19.75 -1.90 3.68
CA GLU A 144 18.38 -2.34 3.46
C GLU A 144 18.36 -3.74 2.83
N PHE A 145 17.45 -4.58 3.30
CA PHE A 145 17.29 -5.94 2.78
C PHE A 145 16.62 -5.93 1.41
N MET A 146 17.24 -6.59 0.42
CA MET A 146 16.78 -6.68 -0.96
C MET A 146 16.13 -8.02 -1.31
N GLY A 147 16.32 -9.06 -0.50
CA GLY A 147 15.74 -10.38 -0.76
C GLY A 147 16.67 -11.55 -0.46
N TRP A 148 16.09 -12.75 -0.54
CA TRP A 148 16.83 -14.02 -0.46
C TRP A 148 17.20 -14.53 -1.85
N ALA A 149 18.37 -15.15 -1.97
CA ALA A 149 18.61 -16.10 -3.06
C ALA A 149 17.63 -17.28 -2.95
N LYS A 150 17.26 -17.87 -4.09
CA LYS A 150 16.32 -19.01 -4.14
C LYS A 150 16.74 -20.21 -3.29
N ASP A 151 18.04 -20.45 -3.12
CA ASP A 151 18.58 -21.54 -2.30
C ASP A 151 18.51 -21.26 -0.78
N GLY A 152 18.23 -20.01 -0.39
CA GLY A 152 18.18 -19.57 1.00
C GLY A 152 19.53 -19.49 1.71
N GLN A 153 20.64 -19.66 0.99
CA GLN A 153 22.00 -19.63 1.55
C GLN A 153 22.63 -18.24 1.51
N THR A 154 22.06 -17.34 0.72
CA THR A 154 22.49 -15.95 0.62
C THR A 154 21.28 -15.03 0.73
N PHE A 155 21.46 -13.90 1.42
CA PHE A 155 20.56 -12.77 1.28
C PHE A 155 21.32 -11.55 0.75
N TYR A 156 20.59 -10.65 0.12
CA TYR A 156 21.13 -9.46 -0.50
C TYR A 156 20.74 -8.23 0.30
N VAL A 157 21.68 -7.31 0.41
CA VAL A 157 21.53 -6.03 1.09
C VAL A 157 21.97 -4.93 0.14
N MET A 158 21.18 -3.88 0.07
CA MET A 158 21.59 -2.61 -0.51
C MET A 158 22.30 -1.78 0.58
N SER A 159 23.52 -1.30 0.34
CA SER A 159 24.26 -0.52 1.35
C SER A 159 25.17 0.57 0.76
N ASN A 160 25.25 1.71 1.44
CA ASN A 160 26.15 2.81 1.09
C ASN A 160 27.45 2.82 1.92
N GLY A 161 27.81 1.71 2.58
CA GLY A 161 28.99 1.66 3.46
C GLY A 161 30.34 1.83 2.74
N ARG A 162 30.42 1.59 1.43
CA ARG A 162 31.63 1.88 0.63
C ARG A 162 31.69 3.36 0.22
N ASP A 163 30.55 3.93 -0.14
CA ASP A 163 30.41 5.28 -0.69
C ASP A 163 29.08 5.88 -0.22
N PRO A 164 29.08 6.93 0.61
CA PRO A 164 27.85 7.49 1.17
C PRO A 164 26.90 8.05 0.11
N ALA A 165 27.37 8.30 -1.12
CA ALA A 165 26.57 8.79 -2.24
C ALA A 165 25.96 7.68 -3.10
N ALA A 166 26.30 6.41 -2.86
CA ALA A 166 25.86 5.31 -3.72
C ALA A 166 25.54 4.03 -2.94
N PHE A 167 24.44 3.40 -3.29
CA PHE A 167 24.05 2.11 -2.74
C PHE A 167 24.57 0.96 -3.60
N ASP A 168 25.53 0.20 -3.07
CA ASP A 168 26.01 -1.05 -3.65
C ASP A 168 25.07 -2.21 -3.30
N ILE A 169 25.15 -3.31 -4.06
CA ILE A 169 24.53 -4.57 -3.65
C ILE A 169 25.58 -5.49 -3.05
N VAL A 170 25.28 -5.96 -1.83
CA VAL A 170 26.10 -6.84 -1.02
C VAL A 170 25.39 -8.18 -0.86
N ALA A 171 26.03 -9.26 -1.28
CA ALA A 171 25.62 -10.62 -0.91
C ALA A 171 26.17 -10.96 0.47
N VAL A 172 25.31 -11.51 1.33
CA VAL A 172 25.64 -11.94 2.69
C VAL A 172 25.34 -13.42 2.84
N ASP A 173 26.34 -14.19 3.27
CA ASP A 173 26.17 -15.62 3.57
C ASP A 173 25.24 -15.81 4.78
N ALA A 174 24.23 -16.69 4.63
CA ALA A 174 23.20 -16.89 5.64
C ALA A 174 23.69 -17.63 6.90
N THR A 175 24.91 -18.17 6.90
CA THR A 175 25.47 -18.91 8.03
C THR A 175 26.64 -18.18 8.67
N SER A 176 27.63 -17.78 7.88
CA SER A 176 28.84 -17.09 8.35
C SER A 176 28.67 -15.58 8.47
N TYR A 177 27.66 -15.00 7.80
CA TYR A 177 27.49 -13.56 7.60
C TYR A 177 28.66 -12.87 6.91
N GLU A 178 29.49 -13.65 6.18
CA GLU A 178 30.51 -13.08 5.30
C GLU A 178 29.85 -12.27 4.18
N ARG A 179 30.44 -11.10 3.90
CA ARG A 179 29.88 -10.09 2.98
C ARG A 179 30.74 -9.95 1.74
N ARG A 180 30.08 -9.89 0.58
CA ARG A 180 30.70 -9.69 -0.75
C ARG A 180 29.91 -8.64 -1.51
N ILE A 181 30.56 -7.56 -1.97
CA ILE A 181 29.95 -6.65 -2.94
C ILE A 181 29.79 -7.41 -4.26
N VAL A 182 28.56 -7.48 -4.77
CA VAL A 182 28.21 -8.12 -6.06
C VAL A 182 27.86 -7.11 -7.14
N PHE A 183 27.51 -5.88 -6.73
CA PHE A 183 27.35 -4.75 -7.63
C PHE A 183 27.92 -3.50 -6.98
N GLN A 184 28.93 -2.91 -7.61
CA GLN A 184 29.46 -1.62 -7.21
C GLN A 184 28.74 -0.52 -7.98
N ASN A 185 27.95 0.29 -7.29
CA ASN A 185 27.17 1.35 -7.90
C ASN A 185 28.01 2.61 -8.07
N SER A 186 28.53 2.84 -9.28
CA SER A 186 29.27 4.05 -9.64
C SER A 186 28.48 4.98 -10.57
N GLY A 187 27.26 4.59 -10.98
CA GLY A 187 26.47 5.26 -12.02
C GLY A 187 25.29 6.10 -11.52
N ALA A 188 25.19 6.31 -10.20
CA ALA A 188 24.09 6.99 -9.52
C ALA A 188 22.72 6.34 -9.78
N TYR A 189 22.69 5.01 -9.80
CA TYR A 189 21.46 4.25 -9.95
C TYR A 189 20.77 4.03 -8.59
N GLN A 190 19.45 3.82 -8.59
CA GLN A 190 18.70 3.25 -7.48
C GLN A 190 18.43 1.77 -7.78
N PRO A 191 18.98 0.81 -7.03
CA PRO A 191 18.62 -0.60 -7.18
C PRO A 191 17.12 -0.82 -6.92
N ALA A 192 16.42 -1.46 -7.86
CA ALA A 192 14.96 -1.54 -7.84
C ALA A 192 14.43 -2.97 -7.63
N ALA A 193 15.01 -3.98 -8.30
CA ALA A 193 14.58 -5.37 -8.16
C ALA A 193 15.74 -6.33 -8.43
N LEU A 194 15.76 -7.47 -7.73
CA LEU A 194 16.76 -8.52 -7.91
C LEU A 194 16.07 -9.80 -8.38
N SER A 195 16.63 -10.49 -9.37
CA SER A 195 16.06 -11.74 -9.86
C SER A 195 16.17 -12.86 -8.82
N PRO A 196 15.25 -13.85 -8.82
CA PRO A 196 15.27 -14.94 -7.83
C PRO A 196 16.56 -15.77 -7.81
N ASP A 197 17.26 -15.85 -8.94
CA ASP A 197 18.54 -16.55 -9.07
C ASP A 197 19.76 -15.67 -8.69
N GLY A 198 19.53 -14.41 -8.33
CA GLY A 198 20.57 -13.47 -7.92
C GLY A 198 21.48 -13.01 -9.05
N ARG A 199 21.11 -13.26 -10.32
CA ARG A 199 21.91 -12.88 -11.49
C ARG A 199 21.62 -11.46 -11.98
N TRP A 200 20.35 -11.08 -12.05
CA TRP A 200 19.94 -9.83 -12.69
C TRP A 200 19.51 -8.81 -11.65
N LEU A 201 19.99 -7.59 -11.81
CA LEU A 201 19.58 -6.44 -11.00
C LEU A 201 18.97 -5.38 -11.92
N VAL A 202 17.72 -4.99 -11.64
CA VAL A 202 17.10 -3.82 -12.25
C VAL A 202 17.52 -2.59 -11.47
N LEU A 203 17.89 -1.55 -12.20
CA LEU A 203 18.40 -0.28 -11.71
C LEU A 203 17.54 0.84 -12.29
N ASP A 204 17.09 1.75 -11.43
CA ASP A 204 16.39 2.97 -11.83
C ASP A 204 17.37 4.14 -11.91
N LYS A 205 17.21 4.99 -12.93
CA LYS A 205 17.87 6.28 -13.02
C LYS A 205 16.85 7.38 -13.33
N ALA A 206 16.44 8.10 -12.29
CA ALA A 206 15.62 9.30 -12.45
C ALA A 206 16.36 10.39 -13.24
N LEU A 207 15.70 10.93 -14.26
CA LEU A 207 16.15 12.08 -15.05
C LEU A 207 15.37 13.35 -14.65
N THR A 208 14.07 13.21 -14.42
CA THR A 208 13.18 14.24 -13.85
C THR A 208 12.18 13.61 -12.89
N SER A 209 11.23 14.38 -12.35
CA SER A 209 10.10 13.83 -11.59
C SER A 209 9.07 13.07 -12.44
N ALA A 210 9.19 13.14 -13.77
CA ALA A 210 8.26 12.55 -14.74
C ALA A 210 8.98 11.65 -15.76
N ASN A 211 10.29 11.46 -15.61
CA ASN A 211 11.11 10.71 -16.54
C ASN A 211 12.21 9.95 -15.79
N ASN A 212 12.32 8.65 -16.08
CA ASN A 212 13.41 7.80 -15.63
C ASN A 212 13.68 6.67 -16.62
N ASP A 213 14.90 6.14 -16.55
CA ASP A 213 15.33 4.97 -17.29
C ASP A 213 15.51 3.77 -16.36
N LEU A 214 15.03 2.60 -16.77
CA LEU A 214 15.40 1.33 -16.16
C LEU A 214 16.59 0.71 -16.91
N TYR A 215 17.55 0.21 -16.14
CA TYR A 215 18.72 -0.52 -16.62
C TYR A 215 18.76 -1.93 -16.03
N LEU A 216 19.49 -2.84 -16.67
CA LEU A 216 19.70 -4.19 -16.20
C LEU A 216 21.20 -4.49 -16.07
N ALA A 217 21.63 -4.93 -14.90
CA ALA A 217 23.00 -5.37 -14.63
C ALA A 217 23.07 -6.90 -14.48
N ASP A 218 24.10 -7.52 -15.05
CA ASP A 218 24.43 -8.95 -14.86
C ASP A 218 25.45 -9.09 -13.72
N LEU A 219 25.01 -9.59 -12.56
CA LEU A 219 25.84 -9.81 -11.38
C LEU A 219 26.77 -11.02 -11.53
N SER A 220 26.51 -11.90 -12.49
CA SER A 220 27.40 -13.04 -12.80
C SER A 220 28.53 -12.68 -13.76
N ASN A 221 28.34 -11.60 -14.54
CA ASN A 221 29.35 -11.05 -15.44
C ASN A 221 29.36 -9.51 -15.34
N PRO A 222 29.99 -8.95 -14.30
CA PRO A 222 29.94 -7.52 -14.03
C PRO A 222 30.43 -6.68 -15.20
N GLY A 223 29.65 -5.66 -15.55
CA GLY A 223 29.91 -4.73 -16.65
C GLY A 223 28.98 -3.52 -16.57
N GLU A 224 28.97 -2.70 -17.61
CA GLU A 224 28.03 -1.57 -17.69
C GLU A 224 26.57 -2.07 -17.76
N PRO A 225 25.67 -1.54 -16.93
CA PRO A 225 24.24 -1.86 -17.02
C PRO A 225 23.67 -1.51 -18.40
N ARG A 226 22.88 -2.42 -18.99
CA ARG A 226 22.22 -2.18 -20.27
C ARG A 226 20.91 -1.40 -20.07
N LEU A 227 20.62 -0.43 -20.92
CA LEU A 227 19.32 0.26 -20.93
C LEU A 227 18.21 -0.74 -21.29
N LEU A 228 17.13 -0.74 -20.51
CA LEU A 228 15.97 -1.62 -20.69
C LEU A 228 14.77 -0.90 -21.33
N THR A 229 14.57 0.37 -21.00
CA THR A 229 13.35 1.12 -21.33
C THR A 229 13.66 2.35 -22.18
N GLN A 230 14.28 2.15 -23.35
CA GLN A 230 14.54 3.27 -24.25
C GLN A 230 13.24 3.93 -24.70
N HIS A 231 13.10 5.23 -24.43
CA HIS A 231 11.89 6.00 -24.74
C HIS A 231 12.22 7.46 -25.11
N THR A 232 11.18 8.23 -25.45
CA THR A 232 11.29 9.67 -25.73
C THR A 232 10.17 10.44 -25.06
N GLY A 233 10.45 11.63 -24.54
CA GLY A 233 9.48 12.46 -23.82
C GLY A 233 9.47 12.15 -22.32
N ASP A 234 8.54 12.73 -21.57
CA ASP A 234 8.39 12.51 -20.13
C ASP A 234 7.59 11.22 -19.90
N ILE A 235 8.31 10.11 -19.70
CA ILE A 235 7.73 8.79 -19.42
C ILE A 235 8.32 8.25 -18.13
N ALA A 236 7.43 7.83 -17.23
CA ALA A 236 7.82 7.17 -16.00
C ALA A 236 7.78 5.64 -16.17
N TYR A 237 8.76 4.99 -15.56
CA TYR A 237 8.85 3.54 -15.41
C TYR A 237 9.01 3.18 -13.93
N VAL A 238 8.50 2.02 -13.55
CA VAL A 238 8.79 1.41 -12.24
C VAL A 238 9.02 -0.08 -12.45
N ALA A 239 10.05 -0.64 -11.81
CA ALA A 239 10.23 -2.08 -11.75
C ALA A 239 9.41 -2.61 -10.57
N TYR A 240 8.39 -3.43 -10.84
CA TYR A 240 7.62 -4.06 -9.77
C TYR A 240 8.36 -5.25 -9.18
N ASP A 241 8.73 -6.21 -10.02
CA ASP A 241 9.46 -7.42 -9.63
C ASP A 241 9.92 -8.21 -10.87
N PHE A 242 10.69 -9.28 -10.67
CA PHE A 242 10.90 -10.32 -11.67
C PHE A 242 9.76 -11.32 -11.70
N THR A 243 9.57 -11.99 -12.84
CA THR A 243 8.76 -13.22 -12.87
C THR A 243 9.45 -14.32 -12.05
N PRO A 244 8.70 -15.27 -11.45
CA PRO A 244 9.27 -16.34 -10.61
C PRO A 244 10.33 -17.22 -11.29
N ASP A 245 10.28 -17.31 -12.62
CA ASP A 245 11.26 -18.03 -13.44
C ASP A 245 12.51 -17.19 -13.79
N GLY A 246 12.54 -15.91 -13.42
CA GLY A 246 13.63 -14.97 -13.68
C GLY A 246 13.76 -14.53 -15.14
N LYS A 247 12.82 -14.89 -16.02
CA LYS A 247 12.93 -14.64 -17.46
C LYS A 247 12.40 -13.29 -17.91
N ALA A 248 11.65 -12.59 -17.07
CA ALA A 248 11.09 -11.29 -17.37
C ALA A 248 11.04 -10.38 -16.14
N VAL A 249 10.94 -9.09 -16.40
CA VAL A 249 10.66 -8.06 -15.40
C VAL A 249 9.23 -7.59 -15.61
N LEU A 250 8.48 -7.45 -14.52
CA LEU A 250 7.20 -6.74 -14.50
C LEU A 250 7.50 -5.26 -14.29
N ILE A 251 7.06 -4.44 -15.24
CA ILE A 251 7.27 -3.00 -15.22
C ILE A 251 5.93 -2.27 -15.23
N GLY A 252 5.84 -1.17 -14.53
CA GLY A 252 4.79 -0.17 -14.69
C GLY A 252 5.27 0.95 -15.58
N THR A 253 4.42 1.46 -16.48
CA THR A 253 4.73 2.68 -17.25
C THR A 253 3.49 3.42 -17.71
N ASP A 254 3.59 4.76 -17.82
CA ASP A 254 2.58 5.65 -18.41
C ASP A 254 2.85 5.95 -19.90
N GLU A 255 3.81 5.26 -20.53
CA GLU A 255 4.21 5.46 -21.94
C GLU A 255 3.02 5.40 -22.90
N HIS A 256 2.05 4.54 -22.60
CA HIS A 256 0.97 4.20 -23.52
C HIS A 256 -0.38 4.86 -23.17
N GLY A 257 -0.43 5.75 -22.18
CA GLY A 257 -1.71 6.32 -21.76
C GLY A 257 -1.63 7.34 -20.64
N GLU A 258 -2.80 7.62 -20.07
CA GLU A 258 -2.98 8.59 -18.98
C GLU A 258 -2.48 8.05 -17.63
N PHE A 259 -2.53 6.73 -17.45
CA PHE A 259 -2.24 6.05 -16.19
C PHE A 259 -1.12 5.05 -16.37
N THR A 260 -0.38 4.78 -15.30
CA THR A 260 0.63 3.71 -15.24
C THR A 260 -0.04 2.35 -15.45
N GLN A 261 0.37 1.62 -16.49
CA GLN A 261 -0.10 0.27 -16.79
C GLN A 261 1.01 -0.76 -16.59
N ALA A 262 0.66 -2.01 -16.30
CA ALA A 262 1.64 -3.06 -16.07
C ALA A 262 1.94 -3.86 -17.33
N TYR A 263 3.24 -4.08 -17.58
CA TYR A 263 3.78 -4.84 -18.69
C TYR A 263 4.77 -5.89 -18.21
N ARG A 264 4.92 -6.95 -19.00
CA ARG A 264 5.99 -7.94 -18.88
C ARG A 264 7.03 -7.63 -19.95
N HIS A 265 8.26 -7.37 -19.53
CA HIS A 265 9.44 -7.22 -20.39
C HIS A 265 10.24 -8.54 -20.38
N ASP A 266 10.25 -9.25 -21.49
CA ASP A 266 10.99 -10.50 -21.66
C ASP A 266 12.49 -10.25 -21.86
N LEU A 267 13.35 -10.86 -21.01
CA LEU A 267 14.79 -10.56 -21.02
C LEU A 267 15.56 -11.20 -22.16
N GLU A 268 15.03 -12.27 -22.75
CA GLU A 268 15.66 -12.98 -23.87
C GLU A 268 15.30 -12.34 -25.21
N THR A 269 14.01 -12.06 -25.41
CA THR A 269 13.50 -11.56 -26.69
C THR A 269 13.38 -10.03 -26.76
N GLY A 270 13.36 -9.34 -25.62
CA GLY A 270 13.06 -7.91 -25.52
C GLY A 270 11.59 -7.56 -25.75
N ALA A 271 10.71 -8.56 -25.84
CA ALA A 271 9.28 -8.34 -26.07
C ALA A 271 8.62 -7.71 -24.83
N VAL A 272 7.86 -6.64 -25.05
CA VAL A 272 7.04 -5.98 -24.02
C VAL A 272 5.57 -6.31 -24.28
N THR A 273 4.88 -6.89 -23.29
CA THR A 273 3.49 -7.35 -23.43
C THR A 273 2.63 -6.87 -22.26
N PRO A 274 1.39 -6.41 -22.48
CA PRO A 274 0.52 -5.92 -21.41
C PRO A 274 0.15 -7.06 -20.46
N VAL A 275 0.14 -6.75 -19.15
CA VAL A 275 -0.27 -7.67 -18.07
C VAL A 275 -1.57 -7.19 -17.43
N ILE A 276 -1.67 -5.88 -17.15
CA ILE A 276 -2.87 -5.23 -16.62
C ILE A 276 -3.02 -3.88 -17.33
N GLN A 277 -4.24 -3.65 -17.82
CA GLN A 277 -4.68 -2.36 -18.34
C GLN A 277 -5.96 -1.94 -17.60
N ALA A 278 -5.98 -0.72 -17.07
CA ALA A 278 -7.04 -0.20 -16.23
C ALA A 278 -7.21 1.32 -16.42
N ASP A 279 -8.36 1.85 -16.01
CA ASP A 279 -8.64 3.29 -15.98
C ASP A 279 -8.03 4.00 -14.75
N TRP A 280 -6.99 3.41 -14.16
CA TRP A 280 -6.30 3.84 -12.93
C TRP A 280 -4.84 3.39 -12.95
N ASP A 281 -4.01 4.01 -12.10
CA ASP A 281 -2.60 3.63 -11.97
C ASP A 281 -2.48 2.21 -11.37
N VAL A 282 -1.79 1.32 -12.07
CA VAL A 282 -1.32 0.06 -11.51
C VAL A 282 -0.18 0.39 -10.53
N MET A 283 -0.38 0.07 -9.25
CA MET A 283 0.61 0.36 -8.20
C MET A 283 1.70 -0.70 -8.14
N PHE A 284 1.32 -1.97 -8.30
CA PHE A 284 2.26 -3.09 -8.35
C PHE A 284 1.62 -4.33 -8.96
N VAL A 285 2.47 -5.21 -9.47
CA VAL A 285 2.15 -6.60 -9.80
C VAL A 285 3.28 -7.48 -9.26
N THR A 286 2.95 -8.46 -8.43
CA THR A 286 3.91 -9.44 -7.91
C THR A 286 3.31 -10.85 -7.97
N TYR A 287 4.16 -11.85 -7.85
CA TYR A 287 3.76 -13.25 -7.80
C TYR A 287 4.10 -13.86 -6.44
N SER A 288 3.35 -14.89 -6.09
CA SER A 288 3.78 -15.80 -5.02
C SER A 288 5.06 -16.53 -5.45
N PRO A 289 5.87 -17.07 -4.50
CA PRO A 289 7.16 -17.67 -4.80
C PRO A 289 7.16 -18.73 -5.93
N SER A 290 6.09 -19.51 -6.07
CA SER A 290 5.96 -20.50 -7.14
C SER A 290 5.43 -19.92 -8.47
N GLY A 291 4.83 -18.74 -8.44
CA GLY A 291 4.05 -18.16 -9.53
C GLY A 291 2.60 -18.60 -9.61
N ARG A 292 2.13 -19.44 -8.66
CA ARG A 292 0.74 -19.89 -8.62
C ARG A 292 -0.25 -18.74 -8.39
N TYR A 293 0.11 -17.74 -7.60
CA TYR A 293 -0.75 -16.59 -7.38
C TYR A 293 -0.12 -15.31 -7.91
N ARG A 294 -0.94 -14.43 -8.48
CA ARG A 294 -0.57 -13.08 -8.85
C ARG A 294 -1.34 -12.10 -7.98
N VAL A 295 -0.63 -11.17 -7.36
CA VAL A 295 -1.20 -10.04 -6.64
C VAL A 295 -1.00 -8.79 -7.48
N SER A 296 -2.07 -8.02 -7.65
CA SER A 296 -1.99 -6.70 -8.27
C SER A 296 -2.83 -5.69 -7.53
N ALA A 297 -2.40 -4.43 -7.51
CA ALA A 297 -3.15 -3.35 -6.91
C ALA A 297 -3.29 -2.16 -7.85
N LEU A 298 -4.46 -1.54 -7.85
CA LEU A 298 -4.74 -0.28 -8.53
C LEU A 298 -4.93 0.83 -7.49
N ASN A 299 -4.46 2.04 -7.80
CA ASN A 299 -4.85 3.26 -7.10
C ASN A 299 -6.13 3.80 -7.74
N ALA A 300 -7.28 3.31 -7.29
CA ALA A 300 -8.57 3.56 -7.92
C ALA A 300 -9.40 4.53 -7.08
N ASP A 301 -9.49 5.80 -7.51
CA ASP A 301 -10.30 6.85 -6.86
C ASP A 301 -10.09 6.96 -5.34
N ALA A 302 -8.84 7.21 -4.94
CA ALA A 302 -8.41 7.40 -3.55
C ALA A 302 -8.43 6.13 -2.66
N LYS A 303 -8.60 4.93 -3.23
CA LYS A 303 -8.52 3.63 -2.51
C LYS A 303 -7.67 2.61 -3.28
N THR A 304 -7.27 1.54 -2.58
CA THR A 304 -6.53 0.42 -3.18
C THR A 304 -7.53 -0.63 -3.65
N GLU A 305 -7.55 -0.94 -4.95
CA GLU A 305 -8.26 -2.11 -5.46
C GLU A 305 -7.26 -3.24 -5.69
N LEU A 306 -7.23 -4.19 -4.76
CA LEU A 306 -6.35 -5.34 -4.82
C LEU A 306 -7.05 -6.54 -5.47
N THR A 307 -6.34 -7.24 -6.35
CA THR A 307 -6.74 -8.53 -6.92
C THR A 307 -5.71 -9.60 -6.56
N LEU A 308 -6.19 -10.72 -6.01
CA LEU A 308 -5.44 -11.96 -5.84
C LEU A 308 -5.99 -12.99 -6.85
N LEU A 309 -5.17 -13.40 -7.81
CA LEU A 309 -5.54 -14.31 -8.89
C LEU A 309 -4.77 -15.62 -8.77
N ASP A 310 -5.45 -16.77 -8.84
CA ASP A 310 -4.79 -18.06 -9.08
C ASP A 310 -4.51 -18.20 -10.59
N THR A 311 -3.23 -18.25 -10.95
CA THR A 311 -2.74 -18.25 -12.33
C THR A 311 -2.99 -19.57 -13.06
N THR A 312 -3.25 -20.65 -12.33
CA THR A 312 -3.54 -21.97 -12.91
C THR A 312 -5.00 -22.06 -13.37
N THR A 313 -5.90 -21.44 -12.61
CA THR A 313 -7.35 -21.41 -12.93
C THR A 313 -7.78 -20.14 -13.63
N ASN A 314 -6.96 -19.09 -13.57
CA ASN A 314 -7.29 -17.72 -14.00
C ASN A 314 -8.55 -17.18 -13.32
N GLN A 315 -8.72 -17.50 -12.02
CA GLN A 315 -9.85 -17.04 -11.19
C GLN A 315 -9.35 -16.23 -10.00
N ALA A 316 -10.14 -15.24 -9.59
CA ALA A 316 -9.88 -14.50 -8.37
C ALA A 316 -10.04 -15.42 -7.16
N VAL A 317 -9.13 -15.31 -6.19
CA VAL A 317 -9.21 -16.01 -4.91
C VAL A 317 -10.03 -15.14 -3.95
N PRO A 318 -11.22 -15.60 -3.52
CA PRO A 318 -12.04 -14.83 -2.60
C PRO A 318 -11.42 -14.84 -1.19
N LEU A 319 -11.45 -13.67 -0.53
CA LEU A 319 -11.13 -13.53 0.89
C LEU A 319 -12.42 -13.21 1.65
N ASN A 320 -12.86 -14.17 2.46
CA ASN A 320 -14.17 -14.16 3.11
C ASN A 320 -14.10 -13.63 4.54
N GLY A 321 -15.08 -12.80 4.92
CA GLY A 321 -15.19 -12.26 6.28
C GLY A 321 -14.30 -11.05 6.57
N LEU A 322 -13.83 -10.37 5.52
CA LEU A 322 -13.10 -9.11 5.66
C LEU A 322 -14.06 -7.93 5.86
N PRO A 323 -13.69 -6.95 6.72
CA PRO A 323 -14.37 -5.65 6.72
C PRO A 323 -14.12 -4.91 5.39
N ASP A 324 -14.94 -3.90 5.08
CA ASP A 324 -14.60 -2.97 3.99
C ASP A 324 -13.29 -2.25 4.34
N GLY A 325 -12.39 -2.12 3.36
CA GLY A 325 -11.09 -1.50 3.58
C GLY A 325 -10.05 -1.83 2.51
N ASP A 326 -8.94 -1.10 2.59
CA ASP A 326 -7.77 -1.28 1.74
C ASP A 326 -6.96 -2.48 2.24
N VAL A 327 -6.90 -3.53 1.39
CA VAL A 327 -6.03 -4.68 1.60
C VAL A 327 -4.62 -4.35 1.11
N GLY A 328 -3.61 -4.60 1.95
CA GLY A 328 -2.21 -4.32 1.64
C GLY A 328 -1.24 -5.39 2.15
N SER A 329 0.05 -5.16 1.87
CA SER A 329 1.17 -5.93 2.45
C SER A 329 1.10 -7.45 2.31
N ILE A 330 0.49 -8.02 1.27
CA ILE A 330 0.29 -9.49 1.16
C ILE A 330 1.61 -10.27 1.25
N ARG A 331 1.62 -11.36 2.04
CA ARG A 331 2.73 -12.30 2.22
C ARG A 331 2.21 -13.72 2.13
N PHE A 332 2.89 -14.58 1.38
CA PHE A 332 2.60 -16.00 1.30
C PHE A 332 3.45 -16.78 2.30
N ASN A 333 2.91 -17.87 2.84
CA ASN A 333 3.73 -18.87 3.52
C ASN A 333 4.47 -19.75 2.49
N ALA A 334 5.40 -20.57 2.95
CA ALA A 334 6.33 -21.29 2.06
C ALA A 334 5.66 -22.30 1.11
N ASP A 335 4.58 -22.95 1.55
CA ASP A 335 3.81 -23.91 0.74
C ASP A 335 2.62 -23.28 0.00
N GLU A 336 2.43 -21.97 0.15
CA GLU A 336 1.35 -21.19 -0.45
C GLU A 336 -0.05 -21.74 -0.14
N SER A 337 -0.22 -22.33 1.05
CA SER A 337 -1.53 -22.69 1.61
C SER A 337 -2.19 -21.53 2.37
N ARG A 338 -1.40 -20.52 2.78
CA ARG A 338 -1.87 -19.37 3.55
C ARG A 338 -1.28 -18.06 3.06
N ILE A 339 -2.00 -16.98 3.34
CA ILE A 339 -1.51 -15.61 3.23
C ILE A 339 -1.68 -14.85 4.54
N ALA A 340 -0.82 -13.87 4.76
CA ALA A 340 -1.00 -12.80 5.74
C ALA A 340 -1.04 -11.46 5.00
N PHE A 341 -1.82 -10.51 5.49
CA PHE A 341 -2.02 -9.21 4.85
C PHE A 341 -2.53 -8.19 5.86
N THR A 342 -2.48 -6.92 5.49
CA THR A 342 -3.04 -5.84 6.30
C THR A 342 -4.38 -5.39 5.74
N VAL A 343 -5.30 -4.99 6.61
CA VAL A 343 -6.55 -4.29 6.22
C VAL A 343 -6.70 -3.03 7.04
N ALA A 344 -6.85 -1.89 6.36
CA ALA A 344 -7.19 -0.62 6.97
C ALA A 344 -8.51 -0.11 6.39
N SER A 345 -9.43 0.33 7.24
CA SER A 345 -10.69 0.94 6.81
C SER A 345 -10.69 2.43 7.13
N ASP A 346 -11.75 3.15 6.79
CA ASP A 346 -11.94 4.54 7.25
C ASP A 346 -12.13 4.62 8.77
N THR A 347 -12.67 3.55 9.37
CA THR A 347 -13.07 3.46 10.79
C THR A 347 -12.06 2.72 11.65
N SER A 348 -11.05 2.08 11.06
CA SER A 348 -10.10 1.25 11.80
C SER A 348 -8.69 1.41 11.24
N PRO A 349 -7.66 1.61 12.08
CA PRO A 349 -6.28 1.54 11.64
C PRO A 349 -5.94 0.15 11.09
N SER A 350 -4.77 0.03 10.45
CA SER A 350 -4.32 -1.20 9.82
C SER A 350 -4.16 -2.35 10.82
N ASP A 351 -4.91 -3.43 10.61
CA ASP A 351 -4.76 -4.69 11.32
C ASP A 351 -4.16 -5.78 10.43
N VAL A 352 -3.45 -6.73 11.04
CA VAL A 352 -2.94 -7.93 10.39
C VAL A 352 -4.00 -9.02 10.38
N PHE A 353 -4.20 -9.64 9.23
CA PHE A 353 -5.07 -10.77 9.00
C PHE A 353 -4.26 -11.93 8.43
N ALA A 354 -4.77 -13.14 8.60
CA ALA A 354 -4.33 -14.31 7.86
C ALA A 354 -5.51 -15.02 7.21
N ALA A 355 -5.27 -15.67 6.07
CA ALA A 355 -6.28 -16.47 5.38
C ALA A 355 -5.74 -17.81 4.93
N ASP A 356 -6.62 -18.82 4.96
CA ASP A 356 -6.41 -20.10 4.28
C ASP A 356 -6.82 -19.96 2.81
N LEU A 357 -5.90 -20.23 1.88
CA LEU A 357 -6.12 -20.02 0.46
C LEU A 357 -7.05 -21.06 -0.19
N ALA A 358 -7.27 -22.22 0.46
CA ALA A 358 -8.17 -23.24 -0.06
C ALA A 358 -9.64 -22.88 0.22
N THR A 359 -9.92 -22.25 1.36
CA THR A 359 -11.26 -21.88 1.82
C THR A 359 -11.58 -20.40 1.66
N GLY A 360 -10.56 -19.55 1.54
CA GLY A 360 -10.67 -18.09 1.59
C GLY A 360 -11.02 -17.54 2.98
N GLN A 361 -11.12 -18.39 4.00
CA GLN A 361 -11.53 -17.95 5.33
C GLN A 361 -10.43 -17.12 5.96
N THR A 362 -10.78 -15.91 6.41
CA THR A 362 -9.87 -14.97 7.06
C THR A 362 -10.03 -14.98 8.58
N THR A 363 -8.94 -14.63 9.27
CA THR A 363 -8.87 -14.41 10.72
C THR A 363 -8.11 -13.13 11.00
N ARG A 364 -8.70 -12.22 11.78
CA ARG A 364 -8.04 -11.01 12.28
C ARG A 364 -7.08 -11.38 13.41
N LEU A 365 -5.82 -10.99 13.33
CA LEU A 365 -4.77 -11.35 14.28
C LEU A 365 -4.43 -10.24 15.27
N THR A 366 -4.67 -8.98 14.89
CA THR A 366 -4.39 -7.79 15.71
C THR A 366 -5.63 -6.92 15.87
N HIS A 367 -5.55 -5.97 16.81
CA HIS A 367 -6.58 -4.95 17.00
C HIS A 367 -5.92 -3.59 17.25
N ALA A 368 -5.84 -2.77 16.20
CA ALA A 368 -5.10 -1.51 16.19
C ALA A 368 -5.86 -0.34 16.83
N LEU A 369 -7.19 -0.32 16.67
CA LEU A 369 -8.05 0.73 17.23
C LEU A 369 -8.03 0.67 18.77
N ASN A 370 -8.04 1.84 19.40
CA ASN A 370 -8.19 1.94 20.85
C ASN A 370 -9.48 1.23 21.30
N PRO A 371 -9.43 0.23 22.20
CA PRO A 371 -10.61 -0.52 22.64
C PRO A 371 -11.63 0.34 23.41
N ALA A 372 -11.29 1.56 23.81
CA ALA A 372 -12.23 2.52 24.38
C ALA A 372 -13.14 3.18 23.34
N ILE A 373 -12.78 3.14 22.06
CA ILE A 373 -13.56 3.70 20.95
C ILE A 373 -14.45 2.61 20.37
N ASP A 374 -15.75 2.91 20.27
CA ASP A 374 -16.70 2.08 19.54
C ASP A 374 -16.54 2.36 18.04
N GLU A 375 -16.11 1.35 17.27
CA GLU A 375 -15.90 1.48 15.83
C GLU A 375 -17.22 1.86 15.09
N ASP A 376 -18.37 1.41 15.60
CA ASP A 376 -19.68 1.62 14.98
C ASP A 376 -20.13 3.08 15.02
N VAL A 377 -19.50 3.93 15.83
CA VAL A 377 -19.82 5.36 15.88
C VAL A 377 -18.93 6.21 14.98
N LEU A 378 -17.86 5.63 14.43
CA LEU A 378 -16.99 6.28 13.47
C LEU A 378 -17.67 6.38 12.10
N VAL A 379 -17.08 7.14 11.20
CA VAL A 379 -17.69 7.44 9.90
C VAL A 379 -16.81 7.00 8.74
N GLU A 380 -17.45 6.53 7.68
CA GLU A 380 -16.81 6.25 6.41
C GLU A 380 -16.66 7.53 5.58
N ALA A 381 -15.63 7.55 4.75
CA ALA A 381 -15.42 8.58 3.77
C ALA A 381 -16.29 8.36 2.54
N THR A 382 -16.60 9.46 1.87
CA THR A 382 -17.23 9.46 0.55
C THR A 382 -16.36 10.24 -0.42
N ILE A 383 -16.22 9.76 -1.65
CA ILE A 383 -15.53 10.51 -2.70
C ILE A 383 -16.51 11.49 -3.33
N VAL A 384 -16.17 12.77 -3.29
CA VAL A 384 -16.93 13.85 -3.92
C VAL A 384 -16.09 14.56 -4.95
N ARG A 385 -16.73 15.25 -5.90
CA ARG A 385 -16.05 16.02 -6.95
C ARG A 385 -16.68 17.41 -7.05
N TYR A 386 -15.86 18.44 -7.23
CA TYR A 386 -16.33 19.82 -7.40
C TYR A 386 -15.57 20.51 -8.54
N PRO A 387 -16.19 21.49 -9.23
CA PRO A 387 -15.52 22.20 -10.32
C PRO A 387 -14.39 23.08 -9.77
N GLY A 388 -13.19 22.88 -10.31
CA GLY A 388 -12.03 23.74 -10.11
C GLY A 388 -11.86 24.76 -11.25
N GLU A 389 -10.67 25.36 -11.30
CA GLU A 389 -10.31 26.28 -12.38
C GLU A 389 -10.42 25.60 -13.75
N GLY A 390 -10.97 26.31 -14.74
CA GLY A 390 -11.17 25.77 -16.09
C GLY A 390 -12.23 24.67 -16.20
N GLY A 391 -13.01 24.41 -15.14
CA GLY A 391 -14.05 23.36 -15.13
C GLY A 391 -13.53 21.94 -14.90
N VAL A 392 -12.24 21.78 -14.57
CA VAL A 392 -11.68 20.48 -14.18
C VAL A 392 -12.34 20.01 -12.89
N MET A 393 -12.84 18.79 -12.86
CA MET A 393 -13.45 18.22 -11.65
C MET A 393 -12.36 17.79 -10.67
N ILE A 394 -12.34 18.40 -9.50
CA ILE A 394 -11.39 18.10 -8.42
C ILE A 394 -11.97 17.02 -7.52
N PRO A 395 -11.35 15.83 -7.44
CA PRO A 395 -11.77 14.79 -6.50
C PRO A 395 -11.37 15.16 -5.07
N ALA A 396 -12.16 14.72 -4.10
CA ALA A 396 -11.89 14.93 -2.69
C ALA A 396 -12.51 13.83 -1.84
N VAL A 397 -11.84 13.52 -0.74
CA VAL A 397 -12.31 12.57 0.27
C VAL A 397 -13.05 13.33 1.35
N LEU A 398 -14.34 13.04 1.53
CA LEU A 398 -15.24 13.74 2.43
C LEU A 398 -15.67 12.84 3.59
N TYR A 399 -15.36 13.28 4.81
CA TYR A 399 -15.86 12.69 6.05
C TYR A 399 -16.90 13.63 6.66
N LYS A 400 -18.11 13.11 6.91
CA LYS A 400 -19.23 13.89 7.46
C LYS A 400 -19.60 13.39 8.86
N PRO A 401 -19.80 14.29 9.84
CA PRO A 401 -20.35 13.92 11.14
C PRO A 401 -21.71 13.25 11.00
N ARG A 402 -22.00 12.34 11.93
CA ARG A 402 -23.34 11.74 12.02
C ARG A 402 -24.38 12.84 12.27
N GLY A 403 -25.45 12.84 11.48
CA GLY A 403 -26.51 13.86 11.54
C GLY A 403 -26.19 15.17 10.79
N ALA A 404 -25.01 15.32 10.19
CA ALA A 404 -24.74 16.45 9.29
C ALA A 404 -25.54 16.30 7.99
N SER A 405 -26.13 17.41 7.54
CA SER A 405 -26.93 17.46 6.31
C SER A 405 -26.86 18.84 5.68
N SER A 406 -27.40 19.02 4.47
CA SER A 406 -27.50 20.36 3.86
C SER A 406 -28.33 21.35 4.69
N ALA A 407 -29.32 20.85 5.46
CA ALA A 407 -30.11 21.65 6.39
C ALA A 407 -29.38 21.92 7.73
N ASN A 408 -28.37 21.12 8.06
CA ASN A 408 -27.54 21.25 9.25
C ASN A 408 -26.05 21.00 8.89
N PRO A 409 -25.39 21.95 8.20
CA PRO A 409 -24.10 21.70 7.56
C PRO A 409 -22.92 21.54 8.53
N GLY A 410 -23.03 22.08 9.75
CA GLY A 410 -21.93 22.11 10.72
C GLY A 410 -20.71 22.95 10.25
N PRO A 411 -19.69 23.12 11.09
CA PRO A 411 -18.40 23.67 10.67
C PRO A 411 -17.65 22.69 9.74
N ALA A 412 -16.77 23.22 8.88
CA ALA A 412 -15.99 22.43 7.95
C ALA A 412 -14.49 22.77 7.98
N ILE A 413 -13.65 21.77 7.74
CA ILE A 413 -12.19 21.86 7.60
C ILE A 413 -11.82 21.33 6.21
N VAL A 414 -11.01 22.09 5.49
CA VAL A 414 -10.40 21.65 4.24
C VAL A 414 -8.96 21.24 4.52
N LEU A 415 -8.63 19.98 4.25
CA LEU A 415 -7.28 19.46 4.32
C LEU A 415 -6.66 19.48 2.92
N VAL A 416 -5.50 20.12 2.82
CA VAL A 416 -4.69 20.15 1.61
C VAL A 416 -3.41 19.39 1.92
N HIS A 417 -3.11 18.34 1.16
CA HIS A 417 -1.92 17.54 1.37
C HIS A 417 -0.68 18.20 0.73
N GLY A 418 0.50 17.79 1.19
CA GLY A 418 1.78 18.23 0.61
C GLY A 418 2.12 17.52 -0.70
N GLY A 419 3.22 17.95 -1.33
CA GLY A 419 3.77 17.34 -2.55
C GLY A 419 5.28 17.06 -2.44
N PRO A 420 5.93 16.63 -3.54
CA PRO A 420 5.35 16.39 -4.87
C PRO A 420 4.56 15.07 -4.94
N GLY A 421 3.42 15.06 -5.65
CA GLY A 421 2.67 13.82 -5.97
C GLY A 421 1.90 13.15 -4.85
N GLY A 422 1.65 13.84 -3.73
CA GLY A 422 0.78 13.32 -2.67
C GLY A 422 -0.66 13.10 -3.16
N GLN A 423 -1.42 12.33 -2.39
CA GLN A 423 -2.84 12.09 -2.64
C GLN A 423 -3.55 11.93 -1.29
N THR A 424 -4.67 12.62 -1.10
CA THR A 424 -5.63 12.28 -0.06
C THR A 424 -6.35 11.00 -0.45
N ARG A 425 -6.26 10.00 0.43
CA ARG A 425 -6.86 8.68 0.26
C ARG A 425 -7.93 8.39 1.32
N ARG A 426 -8.78 7.40 1.05
CA ARG A 426 -9.56 6.71 2.09
C ARG A 426 -8.62 6.06 3.10
N GLY A 427 -9.11 5.82 4.30
CA GLY A 427 -8.38 5.20 5.39
C GLY A 427 -8.48 5.98 6.69
N TYR A 428 -8.23 5.27 7.79
CA TYR A 428 -8.31 5.82 9.13
C TYR A 428 -7.28 6.92 9.36
N SER A 429 -7.75 8.04 9.92
CA SER A 429 -6.90 9.08 10.47
C SER A 429 -7.45 9.48 11.84
N ALA A 430 -6.66 9.29 12.89
CA ALA A 430 -7.01 9.67 14.26
C ALA A 430 -7.49 11.12 14.34
N MET A 431 -6.79 12.03 13.66
CA MET A 431 -7.15 13.44 13.59
C MET A 431 -8.51 13.65 12.91
N VAL A 432 -8.73 13.04 11.74
CA VAL A 432 -9.97 13.21 10.97
C VAL A 432 -11.15 12.64 11.75
N GLN A 433 -11.04 11.41 12.26
CA GLN A 433 -12.11 10.78 13.05
C GLN A 433 -12.41 11.56 14.33
N HIS A 434 -11.40 12.11 15.01
CA HIS A 434 -11.60 12.99 16.16
C HIS A 434 -12.40 14.25 15.79
N LEU A 435 -11.99 14.95 14.74
CA LEU A 435 -12.67 16.17 14.26
C LEU A 435 -14.12 15.89 13.87
N VAL A 436 -14.36 14.79 13.16
CA VAL A 436 -15.68 14.41 12.69
C VAL A 436 -16.59 13.98 13.84
N ASN A 437 -16.05 13.25 14.82
CA ASN A 437 -16.73 12.93 16.07
C ASN A 437 -17.10 14.20 16.89
N HIS A 438 -16.42 15.32 16.66
CA HIS A 438 -16.69 16.63 17.27
C HIS A 438 -17.53 17.56 16.39
N GLY A 439 -18.16 17.03 15.33
CA GLY A 439 -19.10 17.79 14.50
C GLY A 439 -18.47 18.59 13.37
N TYR A 440 -17.18 18.40 13.08
CA TYR A 440 -16.53 19.04 11.93
C TYR A 440 -16.62 18.15 10.68
N THR A 441 -17.16 18.69 9.59
CA THR A 441 -16.99 18.07 8.27
C THR A 441 -15.55 18.23 7.82
N VAL A 442 -14.91 17.16 7.35
CA VAL A 442 -13.53 17.21 6.87
C VAL A 442 -13.51 16.84 5.39
N LEU A 443 -12.97 17.74 4.56
CA LEU A 443 -12.80 17.55 3.12
C LEU A 443 -11.30 17.55 2.80
N GLY A 444 -10.73 16.39 2.48
CA GLY A 444 -9.38 16.28 1.96
C GLY A 444 -9.38 16.41 0.44
N ALA A 445 -8.92 17.55 -0.07
CA ALA A 445 -8.91 17.83 -1.50
C ALA A 445 -7.70 17.19 -2.18
N ASN A 446 -7.92 16.54 -3.33
CA ASN A 446 -6.85 16.16 -4.25
C ASN A 446 -6.70 17.27 -5.29
N ASN A 447 -5.97 18.33 -4.97
CA ASN A 447 -5.71 19.43 -5.89
C ASN A 447 -4.92 18.96 -7.12
N ARG A 448 -4.95 19.70 -8.24
CA ARG A 448 -4.05 19.38 -9.37
C ARG A 448 -2.60 19.28 -8.89
N GLY A 449 -1.85 18.33 -9.45
CA GLY A 449 -0.56 17.91 -8.91
C GLY A 449 -0.64 16.68 -8.00
N SER A 450 -1.83 16.20 -7.63
CA SER A 450 -2.00 14.92 -6.95
C SER A 450 -1.79 13.74 -7.91
N SER A 451 -1.23 12.65 -7.40
CA SER A 451 -1.16 11.36 -8.11
C SER A 451 -2.49 10.60 -8.06
N GLY A 452 -2.59 9.50 -8.81
CA GLY A 452 -3.74 8.59 -8.79
C GLY A 452 -4.93 9.01 -9.67
N TYR A 453 -4.83 10.13 -10.38
CA TYR A 453 -5.86 10.63 -11.30
C TYR A 453 -5.34 10.87 -12.72
N GLY A 454 -4.21 10.24 -13.04
CA GLY A 454 -3.57 10.30 -14.34
C GLY A 454 -2.57 11.44 -14.49
N LYS A 455 -1.68 11.29 -15.47
CA LYS A 455 -0.57 12.20 -15.73
C LYS A 455 -1.01 13.62 -16.10
N THR A 456 -2.16 13.79 -16.74
CA THR A 456 -2.73 15.10 -17.06
C THR A 456 -3.20 15.82 -15.80
N PHE A 457 -3.67 15.09 -14.78
CA PHE A 457 -4.03 15.68 -13.49
C PHE A 457 -2.79 15.98 -12.62
N PHE A 458 -1.76 15.12 -12.73
CA PHE A 458 -0.52 15.18 -11.97
C PHE A 458 0.46 16.25 -12.49
N HIS A 459 0.62 16.41 -13.79
CA HIS A 459 1.53 17.39 -14.39
C HIS A 459 0.79 18.66 -14.80
N MET A 460 1.29 19.81 -14.35
CA MET A 460 0.74 21.14 -14.64
C MET A 460 1.53 21.87 -15.72
#